data_AF-A0A9E1LH09-F1
#
_entry.id   AF-A0A9E1LH09-F1
#
_cell.length_a   1.000
_cell.length_b   1.000
_cell.length_c   1.000
_cell.angle_alpha   90.00
_cell.angle_beta   90.00
_cell.angle_gamma   90.00
#
_symmetry.space_group_name_H-M   'P 1'
#
loop_
_entity.id
_entity.type
_entity.pdbx_description
1 polymer ?
#
loop_
_entity_poly.entity_id
_entity_poly.type
_entity_poly.pdbx_seq_one_letter_code
_entity_poly.pdbx_strand_id
1 'polypeptide(L)'
;MTKDKSFVNNMDQHSWRPKLRENIWHMRSDAEPDDPAFLITSKAKYELPAQYVRGFLKIRPYCTGHNSLSTIAEMTQTNADDLLVFFNTFSEIDLLYPDSCESLPLDRDGINQSLINIISIWAGELHSVYIANELAREQGLSRGILIGWMTEMYHYVKDFPLALQCAADSAEGELKLLLERYANEELGHEVFVLDTLRNLGVSAEEVASSTPLISTRAIGLLLRELLSDEPSATLLAAALLEAADFDEDNIGMYQQKLAELYNIPLNALTPYFEHQKIDFDLGHQRLLSDNLGLINITELDRLDNLINKLHDLKHAFELQSLEIKAYYGEPRNGRYVQRQAMKFHAI
;
A
#
# COMPACT_ATOMS: atom_id res chain seq x y z
N MET A 1 -26.08 -24.43 7.92
CA MET A 1 -26.98 -23.74 8.87
C MET A 1 -26.32 -22.42 9.25
N THR A 2 -26.48 -21.41 8.41
CA THR A 2 -26.11 -20.02 8.71
C THR A 2 -27.13 -19.47 9.70
N LYS A 3 -26.73 -19.26 10.95
CA LYS A 3 -27.52 -18.41 11.85
C LYS A 3 -27.45 -17.00 11.28
N ASP A 4 -28.62 -16.39 11.07
CA ASP A 4 -28.78 -14.94 10.94
C ASP A 4 -28.07 -14.26 12.12
N LYS A 5 -26.82 -13.86 11.91
CA LYS A 5 -26.11 -12.95 12.79
C LYS A 5 -26.32 -11.56 12.20
N SER A 6 -27.52 -11.01 12.41
CA SER A 6 -27.63 -9.55 12.36
C SER A 6 -26.82 -9.02 13.54
N PHE A 7 -25.73 -8.31 13.25
CA PHE A 7 -24.92 -7.59 14.25
C PHE A 7 -25.62 -6.30 14.72
N VAL A 8 -26.83 -6.03 14.22
CA VAL A 8 -27.66 -4.90 14.60
C VAL A 8 -28.67 -5.38 15.64
N ASN A 9 -28.41 -5.06 16.91
CA ASN A 9 -29.24 -5.50 18.03
C ASN A 9 -30.63 -4.84 18.01
N ASN A 10 -31.70 -5.59 18.29
CA ASN A 10 -33.10 -5.13 18.16
C ASN A 10 -33.56 -4.16 19.27
N MET A 11 -32.79 -3.99 20.34
CA MET A 11 -33.10 -3.01 21.39
C MET A 11 -32.24 -1.76 21.22
N ASP A 12 -32.91 -0.64 20.96
CA ASP A 12 -32.33 0.70 20.76
C ASP A 12 -31.38 0.83 19.54
N GLN A 13 -31.88 0.42 18.37
CA GLN A 13 -31.14 0.41 17.10
C GLN A 13 -30.50 1.76 16.74
N HIS A 14 -31.14 2.89 17.06
CA HIS A 14 -30.56 4.21 16.80
C HIS A 14 -29.37 4.57 17.70
N SER A 15 -29.21 3.89 18.84
CA SER A 15 -28.05 4.01 19.74
C SER A 15 -26.84 3.16 19.30
N TRP A 16 -27.05 2.20 18.38
CA TRP A 16 -26.00 1.31 17.88
C TRP A 16 -24.90 2.10 17.18
N ARG A 17 -23.64 1.68 17.37
CA ARG A 17 -22.45 2.40 16.91
C ARG A 17 -21.72 1.61 15.84
N PRO A 18 -21.95 1.87 14.54
CA PRO A 18 -21.32 1.11 13.48
C PRO A 18 -19.81 1.27 13.50
N LYS A 19 -19.12 0.14 13.32
CA LYS A 19 -17.70 0.07 12.98
C LYS A 19 -17.52 -0.93 11.84
N LEU A 20 -16.78 -0.54 10.80
CA LEU A 20 -16.60 -1.33 9.59
C LEU A 20 -15.28 -2.08 9.63
N ARG A 21 -15.27 -3.37 9.25
CA ARG A 21 -14.04 -4.12 8.93
C ARG A 21 -13.31 -3.46 7.78
N GLU A 22 -12.06 -3.84 7.55
CA GLU A 22 -11.30 -3.28 6.44
C GLU A 22 -12.02 -3.41 5.10
N ASN A 23 -12.08 -2.29 4.36
CA ASN A 23 -12.79 -2.16 3.10
C ASN A 23 -12.23 -1.03 2.25
N ILE A 24 -12.22 -1.27 0.94
CA ILE A 24 -11.77 -0.33 -0.08
C ILE A 24 -12.94 -0.01 -1.01
N TRP A 25 -13.10 1.26 -1.34
CA TRP A 25 -14.15 1.75 -2.24
C TRP A 25 -13.52 2.41 -3.45
N HIS A 26 -13.78 1.84 -4.64
CA HIS A 26 -13.30 2.41 -5.91
C HIS A 26 -14.47 2.99 -6.70
N MET A 27 -14.31 4.25 -7.11
CA MET A 27 -15.22 4.94 -8.01
C MET A 27 -14.39 5.88 -8.88
N ARG A 28 -14.69 5.93 -10.18
CA ARG A 28 -14.06 6.92 -11.07
C ARG A 28 -14.44 8.33 -10.64
N SER A 29 -13.52 9.28 -10.78
CA SER A 29 -13.77 10.69 -10.46
C SER A 29 -14.85 11.34 -11.32
N ASP A 30 -15.02 10.84 -12.54
CA ASP A 30 -16.00 11.29 -13.54
C ASP A 30 -17.19 10.35 -13.69
N ALA A 31 -17.40 9.43 -12.74
CA ALA A 31 -18.49 8.46 -12.82
C ALA A 31 -19.86 9.16 -12.84
N GLU A 32 -20.75 8.74 -13.74
CA GLU A 32 -22.17 9.09 -13.71
C GLU A 32 -22.93 8.27 -12.64
N PRO A 33 -24.15 8.65 -12.21
CA PRO A 33 -24.86 7.98 -11.10
C PRO A 33 -24.99 6.46 -11.21
N ASP A 34 -25.23 5.96 -12.42
CA ASP A 34 -25.45 4.53 -12.71
C ASP A 34 -24.18 3.80 -13.17
N ASP A 35 -23.05 4.51 -13.28
CA ASP A 35 -21.77 3.89 -13.62
C ASP A 35 -21.34 2.90 -12.53
N PRO A 36 -20.59 1.85 -12.90
CA PRO A 36 -20.11 0.87 -11.93
C PRO A 36 -19.09 1.47 -10.97
N ALA A 37 -19.27 1.18 -9.69
CA ALA A 37 -18.33 1.40 -8.61
C ALA A 37 -18.19 0.12 -7.77
N PHE A 38 -17.12 0.03 -6.98
CA PHE A 38 -16.75 -1.22 -6.33
C PHE A 38 -16.54 -1.06 -4.83
N LEU A 39 -17.05 -2.03 -4.07
CA LEU A 39 -16.65 -2.31 -2.69
C LEU A 39 -15.78 -3.56 -2.70
N ILE A 40 -14.59 -3.47 -2.15
CA ILE A 40 -13.65 -4.58 -2.01
C ILE A 40 -13.44 -4.85 -0.52
N THR A 41 -13.61 -6.10 -0.12
CA THR A 41 -13.33 -6.61 1.23
C THR A 41 -12.27 -7.71 1.13
N SER A 42 -11.75 -8.15 2.27
CA SER A 42 -10.82 -9.29 2.33
C SER A 42 -11.43 -10.62 1.87
N LYS A 43 -12.74 -10.67 1.59
CA LYS A 43 -13.44 -11.90 1.17
C LYS A 43 -14.08 -11.81 -0.21
N ALA A 44 -14.41 -10.60 -0.69
CA ALA A 44 -15.20 -10.44 -1.90
C ALA A 44 -15.06 -9.05 -2.52
N LYS A 45 -15.39 -8.97 -3.81
CA LYS A 45 -15.58 -7.73 -4.55
C LYS A 45 -17.05 -7.62 -4.97
N TYR A 46 -17.65 -6.47 -4.67
CA TYR A 46 -19.03 -6.15 -5.00
C TYR A 46 -19.06 -5.00 -6.00
N GLU A 47 -19.90 -5.10 -7.02
CA GLU A 47 -20.18 -4.03 -7.97
C GLU A 47 -21.53 -3.40 -7.63
N LEU A 48 -21.57 -2.07 -7.61
CA LEU A 48 -22.76 -1.30 -7.29
C LEU A 48 -22.76 0.05 -8.01
N PRO A 49 -23.94 0.65 -8.25
CA PRO A 49 -24.03 1.98 -8.85
C PRO A 49 -23.24 3.05 -8.07
N ALA A 50 -22.53 3.91 -8.80
CA ALA A 50 -21.67 4.95 -8.25
C ALA A 50 -22.42 5.90 -7.30
N GLN A 51 -23.70 6.17 -7.54
CA GLN A 51 -24.53 6.99 -6.64
C GLN A 51 -24.61 6.43 -5.20
N TYR A 52 -24.67 5.12 -5.04
CA TYR A 52 -24.72 4.49 -3.71
C TYR A 52 -23.38 4.60 -3.00
N VAL A 53 -22.27 4.38 -3.72
CA VAL A 53 -20.93 4.60 -3.18
C VAL A 53 -20.75 6.06 -2.78
N ARG A 54 -21.17 7.00 -3.62
CA ARG A 54 -21.09 8.45 -3.35
C ARG A 54 -21.88 8.86 -2.12
N GLY A 55 -23.07 8.28 -1.92
CA GLY A 55 -23.86 8.44 -0.72
C GLY A 55 -23.15 7.90 0.50
N PHE A 56 -22.68 6.66 0.43
CA PHE A 56 -22.04 5.99 1.56
C PHE A 56 -20.70 6.60 1.98
N LEU A 57 -19.89 7.11 1.04
CA LEU A 57 -18.62 7.76 1.35
C LEU A 57 -18.77 9.03 2.21
N LYS A 58 -19.97 9.63 2.27
CA LYS A 58 -20.28 10.72 3.21
C LYS A 58 -20.52 10.24 4.64
N ILE A 59 -20.95 8.98 4.78
CA ILE A 59 -21.29 8.32 6.06
C ILE A 59 -20.07 7.62 6.64
N ARG A 60 -19.30 6.92 5.80
CA ARG A 60 -18.14 6.08 6.17
C ARG A 60 -17.19 6.72 7.20
N PRO A 61 -16.78 8.00 7.10
CA PRO A 61 -15.84 8.61 8.05
C PRO A 61 -16.32 8.61 9.50
N TYR A 62 -17.64 8.52 9.73
CA TYR A 62 -18.23 8.55 11.06
C TYR A 62 -18.49 7.16 11.66
N CYS A 63 -18.32 6.09 10.87
CA CYS A 63 -18.50 4.69 11.27
C CYS A 63 -17.29 4.14 12.05
N THR A 64 -16.92 4.82 13.13
CA THR A 64 -15.71 4.53 13.92
C THR A 64 -15.99 3.70 15.18
N GLY A 65 -17.24 3.32 15.43
CA GLY A 65 -17.71 2.75 16.70
C GLY A 65 -17.92 3.78 17.83
N HIS A 66 -17.67 5.07 17.59
CA HIS A 66 -17.86 6.13 18.59
C HIS A 66 -19.21 6.84 18.46
N ASN A 67 -19.71 7.00 17.23
CA ASN A 67 -20.97 7.69 16.94
C ASN A 67 -22.10 6.66 16.82
N SER A 68 -23.26 6.97 17.39
CA SER A 68 -24.48 6.17 17.17
C SER A 68 -25.09 6.45 15.79
N LEU A 69 -25.98 5.59 15.32
CA LEU A 69 -26.72 5.82 14.07
C LEU A 69 -27.46 7.16 14.08
N SER A 70 -28.08 7.55 15.19
CA SER A 70 -28.75 8.85 15.32
C SER A 70 -27.77 10.02 15.15
N THR A 71 -26.60 9.95 15.78
CA THR A 71 -25.55 10.98 15.65
C THR A 71 -25.01 11.06 14.24
N ILE A 72 -24.75 9.91 13.60
CA ILE A 72 -24.30 9.87 12.21
C ILE A 72 -25.36 10.50 11.29
N ALA A 73 -26.63 10.10 11.45
CA ALA A 73 -27.75 10.63 10.68
C ALA A 73 -27.86 12.15 10.78
N GLU A 74 -27.70 12.70 11.98
CA GLU A 74 -27.65 14.15 12.20
C GLU A 74 -26.45 14.80 11.48
N MET A 75 -25.24 14.26 11.66
CA MET A 75 -24.01 14.78 11.03
C MET A 75 -24.07 14.76 9.50
N THR A 76 -24.70 13.75 8.91
CA THR A 76 -24.78 13.57 7.46
C THR A 76 -26.08 14.09 6.85
N GLN A 77 -27.00 14.62 7.66
CA GLN A 77 -28.34 15.05 7.24
C GLN A 77 -29.11 13.93 6.52
N THR A 78 -29.02 12.71 7.03
CA THR A 78 -29.70 11.52 6.53
C THR A 78 -30.72 11.00 7.55
N ASN A 79 -31.57 10.06 7.17
CA ASN A 79 -32.49 9.40 8.09
C ASN A 79 -31.81 8.19 8.77
N ALA A 80 -31.99 8.03 10.09
CA ALA A 80 -31.41 6.92 10.84
C ALA A 80 -31.98 5.55 10.46
N ASP A 81 -33.25 5.46 10.07
CA ASP A 81 -33.89 4.24 9.58
C ASP A 81 -33.33 3.83 8.21
N ASP A 82 -33.05 4.80 7.33
CA ASP A 82 -32.40 4.53 6.04
C ASP A 82 -30.98 3.98 6.26
N LEU A 83 -30.22 4.57 7.20
CA LEU A 83 -28.90 4.06 7.58
C LEU A 83 -28.98 2.64 8.13
N LEU A 84 -29.98 2.34 8.96
CA LEU A 84 -30.18 1.01 9.52
C LEU A 84 -30.37 -0.05 8.43
N VAL A 85 -31.14 0.25 7.39
CA VAL A 85 -31.30 -0.63 6.22
C VAL A 85 -29.95 -0.90 5.56
N PHE A 86 -29.12 0.12 5.34
CA PHE A 86 -27.77 -0.05 4.80
C PHE A 86 -26.89 -0.97 5.65
N PHE A 87 -26.88 -0.75 6.98
CA PHE A 87 -26.03 -1.53 7.87
C PHE A 87 -26.50 -2.99 8.04
N ASN A 88 -27.81 -3.25 7.93
CA ASN A 88 -28.30 -4.63 7.88
C ASN A 88 -27.74 -5.37 6.65
N THR A 89 -27.73 -4.76 5.47
CA THR A 89 -27.09 -5.34 4.28
C THR A 89 -25.60 -5.57 4.49
N PHE A 90 -24.90 -4.65 5.17
CA PHE A 90 -23.48 -4.83 5.50
C PHE A 90 -23.22 -5.96 6.50
N SER A 91 -24.17 -6.23 7.40
CA SER A 91 -24.12 -7.39 8.28
C SER A 91 -24.14 -8.70 7.48
N GLU A 92 -24.97 -8.78 6.43
CA GLU A 92 -25.12 -9.98 5.59
C GLU A 92 -23.83 -10.33 4.82
N ILE A 93 -23.04 -9.32 4.46
CA ILE A 93 -21.77 -9.48 3.75
C ILE A 93 -20.53 -9.45 4.68
N ASP A 94 -20.73 -9.52 6.00
CA ASP A 94 -19.66 -9.50 7.02
C ASP A 94 -18.74 -8.26 6.92
N LEU A 95 -19.30 -7.09 6.61
CA LEU A 95 -18.56 -5.83 6.55
C LEU A 95 -18.48 -5.13 7.92
N LEU A 96 -19.28 -5.54 8.90
CA LEU A 96 -19.31 -4.95 10.23
C LEU A 96 -18.35 -5.64 11.20
N TYR A 97 -17.78 -4.88 12.13
CA TYR A 97 -17.05 -5.46 13.26
C TYR A 97 -18.00 -6.37 14.06
N PRO A 98 -17.54 -7.55 14.49
CA PRO A 98 -18.35 -8.42 15.32
C PRO A 98 -18.48 -7.82 16.73
N ASP A 99 -19.65 -7.98 17.35
CA ASP A 99 -19.90 -7.53 18.74
C ASP A 99 -19.05 -8.28 19.79
N SER A 100 -18.44 -9.41 19.42
CA SER A 100 -17.55 -10.20 20.29
C SER A 100 -16.38 -10.79 19.49
N CYS A 101 -15.20 -10.83 20.11
CA CYS A 101 -14.00 -11.48 19.56
C CYS A 101 -14.05 -13.01 19.58
N GLU A 102 -15.09 -13.61 20.16
CA GLU A 102 -15.20 -15.06 20.42
C GLU A 102 -15.30 -15.94 19.16
N SER A 103 -15.28 -15.36 17.96
CA SER A 103 -15.49 -16.08 16.69
C SER A 103 -14.30 -16.12 15.74
N LEU A 104 -13.10 -15.67 16.13
CA LEU A 104 -11.93 -15.77 15.27
C LEU A 104 -11.30 -17.19 15.41
N PRO A 105 -11.16 -17.96 14.32
CA PRO A 105 -10.33 -19.15 14.34
C PRO A 105 -8.87 -18.71 14.52
N LEU A 106 -8.38 -18.78 15.75
CA LEU A 106 -6.98 -18.53 16.11
C LEU A 106 -6.08 -19.75 15.86
N ASP A 107 -6.55 -20.71 15.05
CA ASP A 107 -5.66 -21.71 14.50
C ASP A 107 -4.78 -21.09 13.42
N ARG A 108 -3.66 -21.75 13.17
CA ARG A 108 -2.62 -21.24 12.28
C ARG A 108 -3.13 -20.98 10.86
N ASP A 109 -3.97 -21.86 10.34
CA ASP A 109 -4.46 -21.77 8.97
C ASP A 109 -5.43 -20.59 8.82
N GLY A 110 -6.30 -20.38 9.82
CA GLY A 110 -7.22 -19.24 9.89
C GLY A 110 -6.48 -17.90 9.99
N ILE A 111 -5.43 -17.84 10.80
CA ILE A 111 -4.56 -16.64 10.91
C ILE A 111 -3.88 -16.36 9.57
N ASN A 112 -3.19 -17.36 9.01
CA ASN A 112 -2.46 -17.22 7.76
C ASN A 112 -3.37 -16.80 6.60
N GLN A 113 -4.56 -17.41 6.49
CA GLN A 113 -5.52 -17.04 5.46
C GLN A 113 -6.01 -15.59 5.64
N SER A 114 -6.23 -15.16 6.89
CA SER A 114 -6.64 -13.78 7.18
C SER A 114 -5.55 -12.77 6.80
N LEU A 115 -4.28 -13.10 7.09
CA LEU A 115 -3.12 -12.29 6.72
C LEU A 115 -2.94 -12.21 5.18
N ILE A 116 -3.07 -13.33 4.48
CA ILE A 116 -2.99 -13.34 3.00
C ILE A 116 -4.09 -12.47 2.41
N ASN A 117 -5.33 -12.64 2.89
CA ASN A 117 -6.48 -11.92 2.36
C ASN A 117 -6.36 -10.40 2.55
N ILE A 118 -5.92 -9.96 3.73
CA ILE A 118 -5.78 -8.52 4.01
C ILE A 118 -4.62 -7.91 3.22
N ILE A 119 -3.49 -8.62 3.09
CA ILE A 119 -2.36 -8.16 2.29
C ILE A 119 -2.73 -8.08 0.81
N SER A 120 -3.48 -9.05 0.29
CA SER A 120 -3.91 -9.04 -1.11
C SER A 120 -4.76 -7.81 -1.46
N ILE A 121 -5.70 -7.41 -0.61
CA ILE A 121 -6.53 -6.23 -0.90
C ILE A 121 -5.73 -4.93 -0.81
N TRP A 122 -4.82 -4.82 0.16
CA TRP A 122 -3.97 -3.65 0.33
C TRP A 122 -2.93 -3.51 -0.77
N ALA A 123 -2.34 -4.62 -1.19
CA ALA A 123 -1.40 -4.64 -2.30
C ALA A 123 -2.11 -4.25 -3.62
N GLY A 124 -3.34 -4.74 -3.82
CA GLY A 124 -4.19 -4.31 -4.95
C GLY A 124 -4.52 -2.81 -4.91
N GLU A 125 -4.79 -2.26 -3.73
CA GLU A 125 -5.01 -0.82 -3.56
C GLU A 125 -3.74 -0.01 -3.89
N LEU A 126 -2.60 -0.37 -3.30
CA LEU A 126 -1.30 0.25 -3.56
C LEU A 126 -0.96 0.22 -5.04
N HIS A 127 -1.14 -0.94 -5.69
CA HIS A 127 -0.96 -1.06 -7.12
C HIS A 127 -1.87 -0.10 -7.89
N SER A 128 -3.16 -0.01 -7.53
CA SER A 128 -4.11 0.87 -8.21
C SER A 128 -3.77 2.37 -8.13
N VAL A 129 -3.14 2.79 -7.02
CA VAL A 129 -2.72 4.19 -6.78
C VAL A 129 -1.23 4.43 -7.05
N TYR A 130 -0.53 3.42 -7.57
CA TYR A 130 0.91 3.50 -7.79
C TYR A 130 1.26 4.60 -8.80
N ILE A 131 2.22 5.45 -8.46
CA ILE A 131 2.56 6.63 -9.27
C ILE A 131 3.02 6.28 -10.70
N ALA A 132 3.62 5.11 -10.92
CA ALA A 132 4.00 4.63 -12.25
C ALA A 132 2.78 4.43 -13.16
N ASN A 133 1.63 4.07 -12.60
CA ASN A 133 0.38 3.93 -13.36
C ASN A 133 -0.14 5.31 -13.81
N GLU A 134 0.02 6.34 -12.97
CA GLU A 134 -0.35 7.72 -13.33
C GLU A 134 0.59 8.30 -14.41
N LEU A 135 1.90 8.03 -14.30
CA LEU A 135 2.92 8.46 -15.27
C LEU A 135 2.62 8.00 -16.69
N ALA A 136 2.00 6.83 -16.84
CA ALA A 136 1.64 6.23 -18.12
C ALA A 136 0.20 6.52 -18.57
N ARG A 137 -0.55 7.43 -17.95
CA ARG A 137 -1.87 7.87 -18.46
C ARG A 137 -1.71 8.77 -19.70
N GLU A 138 -2.77 8.96 -20.48
CA GLU A 138 -2.71 9.77 -21.73
C GLU A 138 -2.22 11.20 -21.51
N GLN A 139 -2.65 11.86 -20.42
CA GLN A 139 -2.16 13.19 -20.05
C GLN A 139 -0.84 13.15 -19.26
N GLY A 140 -0.46 11.98 -18.74
CA GLY A 140 0.74 11.76 -17.93
C GLY A 140 0.82 12.62 -16.66
N LEU A 141 1.96 12.52 -15.98
CA LEU A 141 2.41 13.53 -15.02
C LEU A 141 3.55 14.34 -15.64
N SER A 142 4.14 15.29 -14.92
CA SER A 142 5.28 16.05 -15.44
C SER A 142 6.55 15.18 -15.50
N ARG A 143 7.47 15.50 -16.41
CA ARG A 143 8.82 14.88 -16.45
C ARG A 143 9.57 15.04 -15.13
N GLY A 144 9.33 16.14 -14.41
CA GLY A 144 9.88 16.36 -13.07
C GLY A 144 9.44 15.26 -12.10
N ILE A 145 8.16 14.86 -12.16
CA ILE A 145 7.63 13.77 -11.33
C ILE A 145 8.22 12.41 -11.71
N LEU A 146 8.43 12.12 -13.01
CA LEU A 146 9.14 10.89 -13.43
C LEU A 146 10.54 10.81 -12.80
N ILE A 147 11.30 11.90 -12.88
CA ILE A 147 12.64 11.98 -12.28
C ILE A 147 12.56 11.89 -10.75
N GLY A 148 11.57 12.54 -10.14
CA GLY A 148 11.34 12.50 -8.71
C GLY A 148 11.03 11.10 -8.20
N TRP A 149 10.13 10.38 -8.86
CA TRP A 149 9.83 8.99 -8.55
C TRP A 149 11.09 8.12 -8.63
N MET A 150 11.86 8.18 -9.72
CA MET A 150 13.11 7.42 -9.82
C MET A 150 14.16 7.83 -8.78
N THR A 151 14.22 9.11 -8.39
CA THR A 151 15.13 9.60 -7.33
C THR A 151 14.74 9.02 -5.97
N GLU A 152 13.45 8.98 -5.65
CA GLU A 152 12.98 8.40 -4.39
C GLU A 152 13.05 6.87 -4.38
N MET A 153 12.86 6.21 -5.52
CA MET A 153 13.13 4.79 -5.69
C MET A 153 14.61 4.47 -5.42
N TYR A 154 15.55 5.30 -5.87
CA TYR A 154 16.97 5.10 -5.60
C TYR A 154 17.25 5.09 -4.09
N HIS A 155 16.70 6.07 -3.36
CA HIS A 155 16.89 6.16 -1.92
C HIS A 155 16.22 5.01 -1.18
N TYR A 156 15.03 4.59 -1.61
CA TYR A 156 14.33 3.44 -1.05
C TYR A 156 15.12 2.14 -1.25
N VAL A 157 15.47 1.79 -2.50
CA VAL A 157 16.19 0.55 -2.83
C VAL A 157 17.55 0.51 -2.12
N LYS A 158 18.25 1.63 -2.03
CA LYS A 158 19.52 1.72 -1.29
C LYS A 158 19.38 1.47 0.21
N ASP A 159 18.25 1.87 0.81
CA ASP A 159 18.00 1.76 2.25
C ASP A 159 17.37 0.40 2.63
N PHE A 160 16.69 -0.25 1.69
CA PHE A 160 15.93 -1.49 1.91
C PHE A 160 16.77 -2.66 2.48
N PRO A 161 18.01 -2.94 2.01
CA PRO A 161 18.85 -3.97 2.61
C PRO A 161 19.10 -3.78 4.12
N LEU A 162 19.12 -2.54 4.62
CA LEU A 162 19.29 -2.27 6.05
C LEU A 162 18.06 -2.70 6.85
N ALA A 163 16.86 -2.53 6.31
CA ALA A 163 15.63 -3.03 6.92
C ALA A 163 15.62 -4.57 6.97
N LEU A 164 16.02 -5.23 5.88
CA LEU A 164 16.15 -6.69 5.84
C LEU A 164 17.20 -7.20 6.84
N GLN A 165 18.33 -6.49 6.98
CA GLN A 165 19.35 -6.84 7.97
C GLN A 165 18.82 -6.71 9.42
N CYS A 166 18.05 -5.66 9.74
CA CYS A 166 17.40 -5.55 11.05
C CYS A 166 16.46 -6.74 11.35
N ALA A 167 15.74 -7.20 10.32
CA ALA A 167 14.90 -8.39 10.40
C ALA A 167 15.75 -9.65 10.68
N ALA A 168 16.80 -9.86 9.90
CA ALA A 168 17.71 -10.99 10.02
C ALA A 168 18.41 -11.04 11.39
N ASP A 169 18.84 -9.88 11.91
CA ASP A 169 19.48 -9.76 13.21
C ASP A 169 18.54 -10.14 14.37
N SER A 170 17.24 -9.89 14.19
CA SER A 170 16.19 -10.15 15.17
C SER A 170 15.53 -11.52 15.00
N ALA A 171 15.81 -12.22 13.90
CA ALA A 171 15.27 -13.54 13.59
C ALA A 171 16.14 -14.68 14.14
N GLU A 172 15.57 -15.89 14.16
CA GLU A 172 16.26 -17.13 14.52
C GLU A 172 15.98 -18.24 13.51
N GLY A 173 16.82 -19.28 13.53
CA GLY A 173 16.61 -20.51 12.76
C GLY A 173 16.53 -20.31 11.24
N GLU A 174 15.57 -20.98 10.60
CA GLU A 174 15.37 -20.95 9.15
C GLU A 174 15.02 -19.56 8.64
N LEU A 175 14.21 -18.80 9.40
CA LEU A 175 13.83 -17.44 9.04
C LEU A 175 15.05 -16.53 8.99
N LYS A 176 15.98 -16.64 9.93
CA LYS A 176 17.22 -15.86 9.90
C LYS A 176 18.01 -16.11 8.61
N LEU A 177 18.25 -17.37 8.26
CA LEU A 177 19.02 -17.73 7.07
C LEU A 177 18.36 -17.24 5.78
N LEU A 178 17.02 -17.30 5.73
CA LEU A 178 16.23 -16.75 4.62
C LEU A 178 16.43 -15.23 4.50
N LEU A 179 16.30 -14.50 5.61
CA LEU A 179 16.40 -13.05 5.63
C LEU A 179 17.83 -12.54 5.39
N GLU A 180 18.86 -13.24 5.89
CA GLU A 180 20.27 -12.93 5.58
C GLU A 180 20.54 -13.10 4.09
N ARG A 181 20.00 -14.15 3.46
CA ARG A 181 20.14 -14.34 2.02
C ARG A 181 19.45 -13.22 1.26
N TYR A 182 18.20 -12.91 1.60
CA TYR A 182 17.44 -11.86 0.93
C TYR A 182 18.09 -10.48 1.08
N ALA A 183 18.59 -10.14 2.27
CA ALA A 183 19.34 -8.91 2.50
C ALA A 183 20.59 -8.81 1.61
N ASN A 184 21.30 -9.92 1.41
CA ASN A 184 22.48 -9.96 0.55
C ASN A 184 22.14 -9.89 -0.95
N GLU A 185 21.01 -10.46 -1.36
CA GLU A 185 20.52 -10.38 -2.74
C GLU A 185 20.22 -8.93 -3.13
N GLU A 186 19.60 -8.14 -2.25
CA GLU A 186 19.24 -6.73 -2.50
C GLU A 186 20.43 -5.75 -2.51
N LEU A 187 21.63 -6.17 -2.09
CA LEU A 187 22.78 -5.27 -2.01
C LEU A 187 23.23 -4.80 -3.41
N GLY A 188 23.25 -3.48 -3.60
CA GLY A 188 23.73 -2.87 -4.84
C GLY A 188 22.64 -2.73 -5.91
N HIS A 189 21.40 -3.15 -5.65
CA HIS A 189 20.26 -2.99 -6.55
C HIS A 189 19.97 -1.53 -6.92
N GLU A 190 20.40 -0.56 -6.08
CA GLU A 190 20.22 0.86 -6.36
C GLU A 190 20.98 1.34 -7.61
N VAL A 191 21.98 0.57 -8.09
CA VAL A 191 22.74 0.89 -9.31
C VAL A 191 21.85 0.90 -10.55
N PHE A 192 20.88 -0.01 -10.64
CA PHE A 192 19.92 -0.08 -11.76
C PHE A 192 19.06 1.18 -11.82
N VAL A 193 18.62 1.66 -10.65
CA VAL A 193 17.85 2.90 -10.55
C VAL A 193 18.72 4.11 -10.93
N LEU A 194 19.99 4.11 -10.50
CA LEU A 194 20.94 5.18 -10.81
C LEU A 194 21.27 5.24 -12.31
N ASP A 195 21.41 4.10 -12.98
CA ASP A 195 21.62 4.02 -14.43
C ASP A 195 20.39 4.49 -15.21
N THR A 196 19.19 4.20 -14.71
CA THR A 196 17.95 4.76 -15.26
C THR A 196 17.93 6.29 -15.14
N LEU A 197 18.31 6.84 -13.98
CA LEU A 197 18.40 8.29 -13.77
C LEU A 197 19.45 8.95 -14.69
N ARG A 198 20.59 8.29 -14.93
CA ARG A 198 21.60 8.75 -15.91
C ARG A 198 21.03 8.80 -17.32
N ASN A 199 20.28 7.78 -17.74
CA ASN A 199 19.63 7.77 -19.05
C ASN A 199 18.55 8.86 -19.18
N LEU A 200 17.95 9.27 -18.06
CA LEU A 200 17.04 10.42 -17.99
C LEU A 200 17.78 11.78 -17.93
N GLY A 201 19.11 11.78 -18.03
CA GLY A 201 19.93 12.99 -18.04
C GLY A 201 20.17 13.61 -16.67
N VAL A 202 20.03 12.84 -15.59
CA VAL A 202 20.27 13.28 -14.21
C VAL A 202 21.69 12.88 -13.79
N SER A 203 22.40 13.75 -13.06
CA SER A 203 23.72 13.40 -12.50
C SER A 203 23.58 12.35 -11.40
N ALA A 204 24.34 11.27 -11.54
CA ALA A 204 24.40 10.23 -10.52
C ALA A 204 25.02 10.74 -9.21
N GLU A 205 26.00 11.63 -9.29
CA GLU A 205 26.62 12.26 -8.12
C GLU A 205 25.63 13.16 -7.38
N GLU A 206 24.81 13.93 -8.11
CA GLU A 206 23.78 14.78 -7.52
C GLU A 206 22.70 13.94 -6.82
N VAL A 207 22.26 12.83 -7.43
CA VAL A 207 21.32 11.88 -6.81
C VAL A 207 21.93 11.25 -5.56
N ALA A 208 23.14 10.70 -5.65
CA ALA A 208 23.79 10.00 -4.54
C ALA A 208 24.09 10.91 -3.34
N SER A 209 24.30 12.21 -3.57
CA SER A 209 24.52 13.21 -2.52
C SER A 209 23.26 13.95 -2.06
N SER A 210 22.12 13.70 -2.72
CA SER A 210 20.82 14.25 -2.34
C SER A 210 20.28 13.63 -1.05
N THR A 211 19.30 14.29 -0.45
CA THR A 211 18.58 13.77 0.72
C THR A 211 17.19 13.29 0.29
N PRO A 212 16.77 12.07 0.65
CA PRO A 212 15.42 11.59 0.34
C PRO A 212 14.33 12.51 0.90
N LEU A 213 13.14 12.46 0.29
CA LEU A 213 11.93 13.07 0.84
C LEU A 213 11.57 12.47 2.21
N ILE A 214 10.73 13.18 2.97
CA ILE A 214 10.41 12.77 4.34
C ILE A 214 9.63 11.46 4.33
N SER A 215 8.68 11.31 3.41
CA SER A 215 7.93 10.06 3.20
C SER A 215 8.84 8.88 2.89
N THR A 216 9.84 9.06 2.02
CA THR A 216 10.79 8.01 1.65
C THR A 216 11.63 7.57 2.85
N ARG A 217 12.06 8.54 3.67
CA ARG A 217 12.74 8.23 4.95
C ARG A 217 11.82 7.53 5.94
N ALA A 218 10.55 7.93 6.00
CA ALA A 218 9.57 7.34 6.89
C ALA A 218 9.34 5.86 6.57
N ILE A 219 9.25 5.49 5.29
CA ILE A 219 9.13 4.09 4.85
C ILE A 219 10.26 3.23 5.44
N GLY A 220 11.52 3.64 5.25
CA GLY A 220 12.65 2.87 5.79
C GLY A 220 12.64 2.75 7.31
N LEU A 221 12.23 3.82 8.02
CA LEU A 221 12.10 3.79 9.49
C LEU A 221 11.00 2.84 9.95
N LEU A 222 9.82 2.91 9.31
CA LEU A 222 8.68 2.03 9.61
C LEU A 222 9.01 0.56 9.30
N LEU A 223 9.72 0.29 8.20
CA LEU A 223 10.21 -1.05 7.88
C LEU A 223 11.16 -1.56 8.97
N ARG A 224 12.19 -0.80 9.34
CA ARG A 224 13.11 -1.21 10.41
C ARG A 224 12.39 -1.46 11.74
N GLU A 225 11.43 -0.61 12.09
CA GLU A 225 10.62 -0.80 13.30
C GLU A 225 9.79 -2.08 13.24
N LEU A 226 9.00 -2.26 12.17
CA LEU A 226 8.18 -3.44 11.95
C LEU A 226 9.01 -4.73 11.96
N LEU A 227 10.11 -4.74 11.21
CA LEU A 227 10.89 -5.96 10.97
C LEU A 227 11.80 -6.32 12.14
N SER A 228 12.20 -5.36 12.97
CA SER A 228 12.90 -5.67 14.22
C SER A 228 11.95 -6.29 15.25
N ASP A 229 10.71 -5.80 15.32
CA ASP A 229 9.70 -6.31 16.25
C ASP A 229 9.14 -7.67 15.81
N GLU A 230 8.88 -7.83 14.52
CA GLU A 230 8.28 -9.04 13.92
C GLU A 230 9.02 -9.43 12.63
N PRO A 231 10.15 -10.17 12.70
CA PRO A 231 10.96 -10.49 11.53
C PRO A 231 10.22 -11.28 10.44
N SER A 232 9.24 -12.12 10.82
CA SER A 232 8.42 -12.85 9.86
C SER A 232 7.51 -11.93 9.04
N ALA A 233 7.30 -10.69 9.48
CA ALA A 233 6.56 -9.68 8.73
C ALA A 233 7.26 -9.27 7.42
N THR A 234 8.55 -9.57 7.25
CA THR A 234 9.24 -9.38 5.95
C THR A 234 8.49 -10.09 4.83
N LEU A 235 7.95 -11.28 5.09
CA LEU A 235 7.21 -12.05 4.09
C LEU A 235 5.91 -11.33 3.68
N LEU A 236 5.22 -10.74 4.64
CA LEU A 236 3.98 -9.98 4.42
C LEU A 236 4.27 -8.64 3.73
N ALA A 237 5.36 -7.97 4.12
CA ALA A 237 5.81 -6.72 3.51
C ALA A 237 6.24 -6.95 2.05
N ALA A 238 6.99 -8.02 1.75
CA ALA A 238 7.33 -8.40 0.38
C ALA A 238 6.05 -8.60 -0.45
N ALA A 239 5.10 -9.40 0.04
CA ALA A 239 3.83 -9.61 -0.65
C ALA A 239 2.97 -8.33 -0.78
N LEU A 240 3.10 -7.37 0.15
CA LEU A 240 2.40 -6.09 0.08
C LEU A 240 2.98 -5.17 -1.01
N LEU A 241 4.32 -5.16 -1.16
CA LEU A 241 5.05 -4.21 -1.99
C LEU A 241 5.37 -4.75 -3.38
N GLU A 242 5.62 -6.05 -3.49
CA GLU A 242 6.03 -6.73 -4.73
C GLU A 242 4.86 -7.40 -5.45
N ALA A 243 3.62 -7.15 -5.01
CA ALA A 243 2.41 -7.65 -5.71
C ALA A 243 2.19 -7.08 -7.12
N ALA A 244 3.03 -6.14 -7.56
CA ALA A 244 3.08 -5.76 -8.95
C ALA A 244 3.76 -6.88 -9.73
N ASP A 245 2.96 -7.83 -10.24
CA ASP A 245 3.42 -8.87 -11.16
C ASP A 245 4.31 -8.23 -12.24
N PHE A 246 5.54 -8.72 -12.35
CA PHE A 246 6.42 -8.37 -13.45
C PHE A 246 5.79 -8.85 -14.75
N ASP A 247 5.22 -7.92 -15.50
CA ASP A 247 4.51 -8.19 -16.75
C ASP A 247 5.46 -8.00 -17.94
N GLU A 248 6.29 -9.03 -18.18
CA GLU A 248 7.31 -9.01 -19.23
C GLU A 248 6.73 -8.65 -20.61
N ASP A 249 5.49 -9.10 -20.89
CA ASP A 249 4.80 -8.88 -22.16
C ASP A 249 4.44 -7.40 -22.39
N ASN A 250 4.23 -6.64 -21.31
CA ASN A 250 3.79 -5.24 -21.39
C ASN A 250 4.90 -4.20 -21.16
N ILE A 251 6.12 -4.61 -20.77
CA ILE A 251 7.25 -3.67 -20.54
C ILE A 251 7.56 -2.85 -21.79
N GLY A 252 7.63 -3.48 -22.96
CA GLY A 252 7.95 -2.79 -24.21
C GLY A 252 6.92 -1.70 -24.56
N MET A 253 5.63 -2.01 -24.37
CA MET A 253 4.54 -1.05 -24.58
C MET A 253 4.62 0.12 -23.58
N TYR A 254 4.92 -0.18 -22.33
CA TYR A 254 5.08 0.83 -21.28
C TYR A 254 6.27 1.77 -21.55
N GLN A 255 7.43 1.20 -21.91
CA GLN A 255 8.63 1.97 -22.28
C GLN A 255 8.37 2.87 -23.49
N GLN A 256 7.72 2.35 -24.53
CA GLN A 256 7.36 3.14 -25.70
C GLN A 256 6.46 4.33 -25.31
N LYS A 257 5.45 4.07 -24.48
CA LYS A 257 4.53 5.11 -24.01
C LYS A 257 5.24 6.22 -23.24
N LEU A 258 6.14 5.87 -22.30
CA LEU A 258 6.91 6.87 -21.57
C LEU A 258 7.91 7.61 -22.48
N ALA A 259 8.54 6.92 -23.43
CA ALA A 259 9.44 7.55 -24.40
C ALA A 259 8.75 8.67 -25.19
N GLU A 260 7.53 8.40 -25.67
CA GLU A 260 6.70 9.36 -26.40
C GLU A 260 6.21 10.50 -25.49
N LEU A 261 5.65 10.19 -24.31
CA LEU A 261 5.08 11.20 -23.41
C LEU A 261 6.13 12.17 -22.85
N TYR A 262 7.33 11.69 -22.54
CA TYR A 262 8.36 12.47 -21.85
C TYR A 262 9.52 12.89 -22.76
N ASN A 263 9.49 12.50 -24.05
CA ASN A 263 10.56 12.70 -25.01
C ASN A 263 11.93 12.24 -24.46
N ILE A 264 11.95 10.99 -23.98
CA ILE A 264 13.14 10.32 -23.43
C ILE A 264 13.58 9.17 -24.34
N PRO A 265 14.84 8.71 -24.25
CA PRO A 265 15.26 7.52 -24.98
C PRO A 265 14.39 6.30 -24.66
N LEU A 266 14.08 5.48 -25.66
CA LEU A 266 13.25 4.27 -25.48
C LEU A 266 13.83 3.31 -24.42
N ASN A 267 15.15 3.19 -24.39
CA ASN A 267 15.89 2.36 -23.46
C ASN A 267 16.18 3.04 -22.11
N ALA A 268 15.60 4.22 -21.84
CA ALA A 268 15.95 4.98 -20.64
C ALA A 268 15.64 4.20 -19.35
N LEU A 269 14.49 3.51 -19.31
CA LEU A 269 14.06 2.71 -18.17
C LEU A 269 14.52 1.24 -18.21
N THR A 270 15.32 0.83 -19.21
CA THR A 270 15.75 -0.58 -19.32
C THR A 270 16.43 -1.10 -18.05
N PRO A 271 17.37 -0.38 -17.41
CA PRO A 271 18.00 -0.86 -16.18
C PRO A 271 17.00 -1.10 -15.04
N TYR A 272 15.99 -0.23 -14.88
CA TYR A 272 14.94 -0.42 -13.89
C TYR A 272 14.14 -1.72 -14.12
N PHE A 273 13.81 -2.05 -15.37
CA PHE A 273 13.11 -3.30 -15.67
C PHE A 273 14.02 -4.54 -15.54
N GLU A 274 15.33 -4.40 -15.79
CA GLU A 274 16.30 -5.46 -15.52
C GLU A 274 16.35 -5.81 -14.02
N HIS A 275 16.30 -4.80 -13.14
CA HIS A 275 16.16 -5.02 -11.70
C HIS A 275 14.90 -5.83 -11.37
N GLN A 276 13.73 -5.40 -11.85
CA GLN A 276 12.48 -6.14 -11.57
C GLN A 276 12.51 -7.59 -12.08
N LYS A 277 13.21 -7.83 -13.20
CA LYS A 277 13.42 -9.18 -13.72
C LYS A 277 14.30 -10.03 -12.79
N ILE A 278 15.39 -9.46 -12.26
CA ILE A 278 16.27 -10.15 -11.31
C ILE A 278 15.50 -10.57 -10.07
N ASP A 279 14.73 -9.67 -9.47
CA ASP A 279 13.91 -9.96 -8.27
C ASP A 279 12.90 -11.09 -8.56
N PHE A 280 12.26 -11.04 -9.74
CA PHE A 280 11.34 -12.07 -10.20
C PHE A 280 12.03 -13.44 -10.37
N ASP A 281 13.22 -13.45 -10.96
CA ASP A 281 14.01 -14.67 -11.18
C ASP A 281 14.56 -15.25 -9.85
N LEU A 282 14.84 -14.40 -8.86
CA LEU A 282 15.18 -14.78 -7.50
C LEU A 282 13.96 -15.30 -6.71
N GLY A 283 12.75 -15.02 -7.18
CA GLY A 283 11.50 -15.55 -6.65
C GLY A 283 10.95 -14.74 -5.47
N HIS A 284 11.30 -13.47 -5.35
CA HIS A 284 10.88 -12.60 -4.23
C HIS A 284 9.34 -12.49 -4.11
N GLN A 285 8.64 -12.47 -5.25
CA GLN A 285 7.18 -12.51 -5.35
C GLN A 285 6.53 -13.76 -4.72
N ARG A 286 7.30 -14.83 -4.49
CA ARG A 286 6.83 -16.07 -3.84
C ARG A 286 7.29 -16.22 -2.40
N LEU A 287 8.03 -15.25 -1.84
CA LEU A 287 8.56 -15.33 -0.48
C LEU A 287 7.48 -15.67 0.55
N LEU A 288 6.31 -15.04 0.46
CA LEU A 288 5.21 -15.33 1.36
C LEU A 288 4.63 -16.73 1.16
N SER A 289 4.33 -17.13 -0.07
CA SER A 289 3.69 -18.43 -0.35
C SER A 289 4.59 -19.59 0.03
N ASP A 290 5.89 -19.46 -0.23
CA ASP A 290 6.86 -20.53 -0.04
C ASP A 290 7.27 -20.67 1.43
N ASN A 291 7.09 -19.61 2.23
CA ASN A 291 7.56 -19.54 3.61
C ASN A 291 6.46 -19.21 4.63
N LEU A 292 5.18 -19.43 4.29
CA LEU A 292 4.05 -19.18 5.18
C LEU A 292 4.18 -19.94 6.52
N GLY A 293 4.86 -21.08 6.49
CA GLY A 293 5.22 -21.88 7.66
C GLY A 293 6.25 -21.24 8.60
N LEU A 294 6.83 -20.08 8.27
CA LEU A 294 7.72 -19.31 9.14
C LEU A 294 6.98 -18.21 9.91
N ILE A 295 5.72 -17.92 9.55
CA ILE A 295 4.86 -17.05 10.36
C ILE A 295 4.30 -17.89 11.51
N ASN A 296 4.64 -17.49 12.73
CA ASN A 296 4.25 -18.18 13.95
C ASN A 296 3.83 -17.19 15.05
N ILE A 297 2.76 -16.46 14.78
CA ILE A 297 2.16 -15.50 15.70
C ILE A 297 0.75 -16.00 16.02
N THR A 298 0.49 -16.28 17.29
CA THR A 298 -0.81 -16.77 17.78
C THR A 298 -1.45 -15.84 18.80
N GLU A 299 -0.71 -14.84 19.28
CA GLU A 299 -1.21 -13.86 20.24
C GLU A 299 -1.95 -12.74 19.51
N LEU A 300 -3.21 -12.50 19.88
CA LEU A 300 -4.07 -11.53 19.22
C LEU A 300 -3.50 -10.10 19.25
N ASP A 301 -2.99 -9.66 20.41
CA ASP A 301 -2.41 -8.31 20.54
C ASP A 301 -1.20 -8.10 19.61
N ARG A 302 -0.40 -9.15 19.39
CA ARG A 302 0.72 -9.11 18.44
C ARG A 302 0.24 -9.07 17.00
N LEU A 303 -0.80 -9.85 16.66
CA LEU A 303 -1.43 -9.79 15.34
C LEU A 303 -2.03 -8.41 15.05
N ASP A 304 -2.70 -7.81 16.04
CA ASP A 304 -3.26 -6.46 15.93
C ASP A 304 -2.15 -5.43 15.71
N ASN A 305 -1.04 -5.52 16.46
CA ASN A 305 0.11 -4.63 16.28
C ASN A 305 0.76 -4.81 14.90
N LEU A 306 1.00 -6.05 14.47
CA LEU A 306 1.52 -6.39 13.15
C LEU A 306 0.68 -5.79 12.03
N ILE A 307 -0.65 -5.97 12.12
CA ILE A 307 -1.60 -5.48 11.11
C ILE A 307 -1.62 -3.96 11.05
N ASN A 308 -1.60 -3.27 12.18
CA ASN A 308 -1.53 -1.80 12.18
C ASN A 308 -0.21 -1.29 11.58
N LYS A 309 0.93 -1.92 11.90
CA LYS A 309 2.23 -1.53 11.35
C LYS A 309 2.34 -1.78 9.84
N LEU A 310 1.78 -2.87 9.34
CA LEU A 310 1.68 -3.13 7.89
C LEU A 310 0.77 -2.10 7.19
N HIS A 311 -0.30 -1.69 7.85
CA HIS A 311 -1.20 -0.66 7.34
C HIS A 311 -0.55 0.74 7.33
N ASP A 312 0.22 1.08 8.37
CA ASP A 312 1.04 2.30 8.40
C ASP A 312 2.08 2.32 7.28
N LEU A 313 2.70 1.17 7.00
CA LEU A 313 3.63 1.01 5.88
C LEU A 313 2.94 1.28 4.54
N LYS A 314 1.76 0.68 4.31
CA LYS A 314 0.92 0.98 3.13
C LYS A 314 0.67 2.48 2.99
N HIS A 315 0.20 3.13 4.05
CA HIS A 315 -0.05 4.58 4.03
C HIS A 315 1.21 5.42 3.78
N ALA A 316 2.38 4.95 4.22
CA ALA A 316 3.65 5.63 3.95
C ALA A 316 4.00 5.64 2.44
N PHE A 317 3.71 4.55 1.70
CA PHE A 317 3.87 4.50 0.25
C PHE A 317 2.85 5.39 -0.50
N GLU A 318 1.61 5.44 -0.02
CA GLU A 318 0.60 6.38 -0.54
C GLU A 318 1.05 7.85 -0.33
N LEU A 319 1.53 8.16 0.88
CA LEU A 319 2.06 9.47 1.22
C LEU A 319 3.29 9.82 0.38
N GLN A 320 4.15 8.86 0.09
CA GLN A 320 5.31 9.07 -0.79
C GLN A 320 4.89 9.49 -2.18
N SER A 321 3.88 8.84 -2.76
CA SER A 321 3.34 9.23 -4.06
C SER A 321 2.78 10.66 -4.04
N LEU A 322 2.12 11.08 -2.95
CA LEU A 322 1.64 12.44 -2.77
C LEU A 322 2.78 13.46 -2.61
N GLU A 323 3.79 13.17 -1.78
CA GLU A 323 4.92 14.06 -1.54
C GLU A 323 5.77 14.22 -2.81
N ILE A 324 5.99 13.15 -3.58
CA ILE A 324 6.67 13.22 -4.89
C ILE A 324 5.94 14.19 -5.81
N LYS A 325 4.61 14.04 -5.96
CA LYS A 325 3.80 14.94 -6.82
C LYS A 325 3.88 16.39 -6.34
N ALA A 326 3.82 16.62 -5.02
CA ALA A 326 3.90 17.96 -4.44
C ALA A 326 5.30 18.59 -4.54
N TYR A 327 6.37 17.80 -4.45
CA TYR A 327 7.75 18.27 -4.47
C TYR A 327 8.24 18.52 -5.90
N TYR A 328 8.07 17.53 -6.78
CA TYR A 328 8.61 17.50 -8.13
C TYR A 328 7.63 17.98 -9.21
N GLY A 329 6.35 18.14 -8.89
CA GLY A 329 5.31 18.54 -9.84
C GLY A 329 5.27 20.02 -10.20
N GLU A 330 5.77 20.90 -9.33
CA GLU A 330 5.67 22.36 -9.51
C GLU A 330 7.05 22.99 -9.79
N PRO A 331 7.41 23.28 -11.05
CA PRO A 331 8.74 23.80 -11.40
C PRO A 331 9.00 25.23 -10.89
N ARG A 332 7.98 25.96 -10.42
CA ARG A 332 8.12 27.34 -9.94
C ARG A 332 8.12 27.48 -8.42
N ASN A 333 8.21 26.38 -7.68
CA ASN A 333 8.20 26.40 -6.21
C ASN A 333 9.56 26.77 -5.57
N GLY A 334 10.60 27.01 -6.39
CA GLY A 334 11.94 27.38 -5.93
C GLY A 334 12.73 26.26 -5.24
N ARG A 335 12.26 25.01 -5.33
CA ARG A 335 12.93 23.85 -4.74
C ARG A 335 14.00 23.30 -5.69
N TYR A 336 15.03 22.68 -5.10
CA TYR A 336 15.98 21.90 -5.88
C TYR A 336 15.29 20.66 -6.47
N VAL A 337 15.66 20.27 -7.69
CA VAL A 337 15.15 19.04 -8.31
C VAL A 337 15.55 17.86 -7.42
N GLN A 338 16.84 17.60 -7.24
CA GLN A 338 17.31 16.70 -6.18
C GLN A 338 17.39 17.48 -4.87
N ARG A 339 16.62 17.07 -3.86
CA ARG A 339 16.63 17.72 -2.54
C ARG A 339 18.03 17.73 -1.95
N GLN A 340 18.58 18.91 -1.68
CA GLN A 340 19.95 19.06 -1.19
C GLN A 340 20.02 19.05 0.33
N ALA A 341 21.10 18.48 0.87
CA ALA A 341 21.39 18.54 2.30
C ALA A 341 21.79 19.96 2.71
N MET A 342 21.23 20.45 3.83
CA MET A 342 21.69 21.69 4.45
C MET A 342 22.98 21.43 5.23
N LYS A 343 24.06 22.14 4.88
CA LYS A 343 25.33 22.06 5.59
C LYS A 343 25.38 23.15 6.66
N PHE A 344 25.77 22.79 7.88
CA PHE A 344 25.81 23.74 9.01
C PHE A 344 26.69 24.97 8.72
N HIS A 345 27.81 24.80 8.01
CA HIS A 345 28.69 25.92 7.64
C HIS A 345 28.09 26.90 6.60
N ALA A 346 26.90 26.61 6.07
CA ALA A 346 26.19 27.45 5.11
C ALA A 346 25.03 28.25 5.76
N ILE A 347 24.88 28.15 7.08
CA ILE A 347 23.95 28.90 7.94
C ILE A 347 24.80 29.88 8.76
#